data_AF-A0A0B2JX15-F1
#
_entry.id   AF-A0A0B2JX15-F1
#
_cell.length_a   1.000
_cell.length_b   1.000
_cell.length_c   1.000
_cell.angle_alpha   90.00
_cell.angle_beta   90.00
_cell.angle_gamma   90.00
#
_symmetry.space_group_name_H-M   'P 1'
#
loop_
_entity.id
_entity.type
_entity.pdbx_description
1 polymer ?
#
loop_
_entity_poly.entity_id
_entity_poly.type
_entity_poly.pdbx_seq_one_letter_code
_entity_poly.pdbx_strand_id
1 'polypeptide(L)'
;MGSMMYKTGLSTWVGDLIIGGLGGSVSQVTMVAIFSVLALLMAELTSHTAATNMIGPLAITAAMSAGLSPVPICIGIALASSLGFMLPVSTPPNAIVYATGYIPITRMLHSGVIIDFVGIAFVTIPLVVYFVTWVVGI
;
A
#
# COMPACT_ATOMS: atom_id res chain seq x y z
N MET A 1 15.50 8.66 2.85
CA MET A 1 15.49 7.19 2.86
C MET A 1 15.59 6.58 1.46
N GLY A 2 14.83 7.04 0.46
CA GLY A 2 14.92 6.48 -0.90
C GLY A 2 16.32 6.44 -1.52
N SER A 3 17.11 7.51 -1.40
CA SER A 3 18.49 7.56 -1.92
C SER A 3 19.42 6.48 -1.35
N MET A 4 19.18 6.02 -0.12
CA MET A 4 19.96 4.94 0.48
C MET A 4 19.61 3.57 -0.10
N MET A 5 18.36 3.35 -0.50
CA MET A 5 17.92 2.10 -1.11
C MET A 5 18.41 1.95 -2.56
N TYR A 6 18.63 3.06 -3.25
CA TYR A 6 19.38 3.09 -4.50
C TYR A 6 20.85 2.74 -4.26
N LYS A 7 21.47 3.34 -3.23
CA LYS A 7 22.89 3.09 -2.89
C LYS A 7 23.17 1.67 -2.40
N THR A 8 22.26 1.02 -1.68
CA THR A 8 22.46 -0.34 -1.14
C THR A 8 22.13 -1.45 -2.14
N GLY A 9 21.58 -1.13 -3.31
CA GLY A 9 21.10 -2.14 -4.27
C GLY A 9 19.83 -2.88 -3.83
N LEU A 10 19.18 -2.44 -2.75
CA LEU A 10 17.91 -3.02 -2.30
C LEU A 10 16.80 -2.80 -3.34
N SER A 11 16.81 -1.63 -3.99
CA SER A 11 15.89 -1.27 -5.07
C SER A 11 15.95 -2.24 -6.26
N THR A 12 17.16 -2.60 -6.71
CA THR A 12 17.38 -3.58 -7.78
C THR A 12 16.98 -4.98 -7.34
N TRP A 13 17.35 -5.39 -6.13
CA TRP A 13 16.98 -6.72 -5.60
C TRP A 13 15.47 -6.92 -5.47
N VAL A 14 14.73 -5.91 -4.99
CA VAL A 14 13.26 -5.96 -4.92
C VAL A 14 12.65 -5.98 -6.33
N GLY A 15 13.21 -5.21 -7.27
CA GLY A 15 12.78 -5.23 -8.68
C GLY A 15 12.97 -6.62 -9.31
N ASP A 16 14.13 -7.23 -9.13
CA ASP A 16 14.44 -8.57 -9.67
C ASP A 16 13.57 -9.67 -9.06
N LEU A 17 13.27 -9.58 -7.76
CA LEU A 17 12.33 -10.49 -7.10
C LEU A 17 10.92 -10.37 -7.68
N ILE A 18 10.46 -9.16 -7.95
CA ILE A 18 9.13 -8.90 -8.51
C ILE A 18 9.07 -9.39 -9.95
N ILE A 19 10.06 -9.05 -10.79
CA ILE A 19 10.10 -9.46 -12.21
C ILE A 19 10.29 -10.98 -12.34
N GLY A 20 11.21 -11.55 -11.56
CA GLY A 20 11.53 -12.99 -11.59
C GLY A 20 10.46 -13.86 -10.94
N GLY A 21 9.80 -13.39 -9.89
CA GLY A 21 8.72 -14.12 -9.20
C GLY A 21 7.38 -14.08 -9.93
N LEU A 22 7.13 -13.08 -10.78
CA LEU A 22 5.85 -12.89 -11.48
C LEU A 22 5.89 -13.23 -12.97
N GLY A 23 6.96 -13.86 -13.47
CA GLY A 23 7.00 -14.44 -14.82
C GLY A 23 7.24 -13.46 -15.97
N GLY A 24 7.91 -12.33 -15.73
CA GLY A 24 8.45 -11.46 -16.77
C GLY A 24 7.52 -10.38 -17.34
N SER A 25 6.20 -10.45 -17.12
CA SER A 25 5.27 -9.35 -17.47
C SER A 25 4.39 -8.99 -16.28
N VAL A 26 4.89 -8.09 -15.44
CA VAL A 26 4.13 -7.61 -14.27
C VAL A 26 3.14 -6.56 -14.73
N SER A 27 1.84 -6.81 -14.54
CA SER A 27 0.81 -5.80 -14.80
C SER A 27 0.90 -4.67 -13.79
N GLN A 28 0.67 -3.44 -14.25
CA GLN A 28 0.55 -2.26 -13.37
C GLN A 28 -0.44 -2.49 -12.23
N VAL A 29 -1.56 -3.18 -12.52
CA VAL A 29 -2.60 -3.50 -11.51
C VAL A 29 -2.03 -4.40 -10.41
N THR A 30 -1.21 -5.38 -10.77
CA THR A 30 -0.57 -6.29 -9.82
C THR A 30 0.40 -5.54 -8.90
N MET A 31 1.19 -4.62 -9.45
CA MET A 31 2.09 -3.79 -8.64
C MET A 31 1.31 -2.89 -7.68
N VAL A 32 0.25 -2.23 -8.16
CA VAL A 32 -0.64 -1.42 -7.31
C VAL A 32 -1.19 -2.27 -6.17
N ALA A 33 -1.74 -3.46 -6.45
CA ALA A 33 -2.31 -4.33 -5.43
C ALA A 33 -1.27 -4.75 -4.37
N ILE A 34 -0.10 -5.22 -4.79
CA ILE A 34 0.96 -5.66 -3.86
C ILE A 34 1.43 -4.51 -2.96
N PHE A 35 1.75 -3.37 -3.56
CA PHE A 35 2.26 -2.24 -2.78
C PHE A 35 1.18 -1.58 -1.92
N SER A 36 -0.08 -1.58 -2.36
CA SER A 36 -1.20 -1.14 -1.53
C SER A 36 -1.38 -2.02 -0.29
N VAL A 37 -1.30 -3.35 -0.43
CA VAL A 37 -1.38 -4.27 0.72
C VAL A 37 -0.19 -4.07 1.67
N LEU A 38 1.03 -3.92 1.14
CA LEU A 38 2.21 -3.63 1.98
C LEU A 38 2.07 -2.30 2.73
N ALA A 39 1.54 -1.27 2.07
CA ALA A 39 1.32 0.04 2.65
C ALA A 39 0.24 0.01 3.75
N LEU A 40 -0.85 -0.72 3.53
CA LEU A 40 -1.90 -0.97 4.52
C LEU A 40 -1.32 -1.63 5.78
N LEU A 41 -0.60 -2.74 5.62
CA LEU A 41 -0.06 -3.48 6.76
C LEU A 41 0.91 -2.64 7.58
N MET A 42 1.69 -1.76 6.93
CA MET A 42 2.51 -0.78 7.64
C MET A 42 1.67 0.30 8.32
N ALA A 43 0.61 0.81 7.69
CA ALA A 43 -0.27 1.83 8.26
C ALA A 43 -1.05 1.34 9.51
N GLU A 44 -1.22 0.03 9.67
CA GLU A 44 -1.79 -0.55 10.89
C GLU A 44 -0.82 -0.51 12.09
N LEU A 45 0.49 -0.55 11.82
CA LEU A 45 1.54 -0.62 12.83
C LEU A 45 2.20 0.74 13.12
N THR A 46 2.01 1.71 12.24
CA THR A 46 2.61 3.05 12.34
C THR A 46 1.62 4.13 11.92
N SER A 47 2.07 5.38 11.83
CA SER A 47 1.24 6.45 11.24
C SER A 47 1.11 6.27 9.73
N HIS A 48 -0.05 6.63 9.17
CA HIS A 48 -0.30 6.62 7.72
C HIS A 48 0.82 7.31 6.92
N THR A 49 1.24 8.50 7.35
CA THR A 49 2.34 9.25 6.72
C THR A 49 3.69 8.51 6.78
N ALA A 50 4.00 7.86 7.90
CA ALA A 50 5.22 7.07 8.03
C ALA A 50 5.17 5.83 7.11
N ALA A 51 4.03 5.14 7.03
CA ALA A 51 3.84 3.99 6.13
C ALA A 51 4.03 4.38 4.66
N THR A 52 3.41 5.47 4.20
CA THR A 52 3.61 5.99 2.83
C THR A 52 5.09 6.29 2.55
N ASN A 53 5.79 6.92 3.51
CA ASN A 53 7.19 7.29 3.35
C ASN A 53 8.16 6.08 3.37
N MET A 54 7.78 5.00 4.03
CA MET A 54 8.56 3.75 4.04
C MET A 54 8.37 2.95 2.74
N ILE A 55 7.13 2.82 2.27
CA ILE A 55 6.79 1.98 1.11
C ILE A 55 6.97 2.72 -0.23
N GLY A 56 6.73 4.03 -0.26
CA GLY A 56 6.79 4.84 -1.48
C GLY A 56 8.11 4.68 -2.27
N PRO A 57 9.30 4.82 -1.65
CA PRO A 57 10.55 4.64 -2.35
C PRO A 57 10.75 3.23 -2.94
N LEU A 58 10.29 2.18 -2.24
CA LEU A 58 10.34 0.80 -2.74
C LEU A 58 9.50 0.66 -4.02
N ALA A 59 8.31 1.23 -3.99
CA ALA A 59 7.38 1.15 -5.10
C ALA A 59 7.84 1.92 -6.34
N ILE A 60 8.40 3.13 -6.14
CA ILE A 60 8.98 3.91 -7.22
C ILE A 60 10.11 3.12 -7.89
N THR A 61 11.01 2.55 -7.08
CA THR A 61 12.13 1.75 -7.61
C THR A 61 11.66 0.54 -8.39
N ALA A 62 10.68 -0.20 -7.85
CA ALA A 62 10.16 -1.39 -8.50
C ALA A 62 9.43 -1.05 -9.81
N ALA A 63 8.62 0.02 -9.82
CA ALA A 63 7.90 0.48 -11.01
C ALA A 63 8.87 0.86 -12.13
N MET A 64 9.90 1.64 -11.81
CA MET A 64 10.92 2.05 -12.77
C MET A 64 11.70 0.85 -13.33
N SER A 65 12.08 -0.11 -12.49
CA SER A 65 12.76 -1.34 -12.94
C SER A 65 11.87 -2.21 -13.83
N ALA A 66 10.55 -2.20 -13.60
CA ALA A 66 9.57 -2.89 -14.42
C ALA A 66 9.17 -2.12 -15.70
N GLY A 67 9.73 -0.93 -15.95
CA GLY A 67 9.38 -0.09 -17.09
C GLY A 67 7.98 0.54 -17.00
N LEU A 68 7.39 0.60 -15.80
CA LEU A 68 6.06 1.12 -15.55
C LEU A 68 6.11 2.54 -14.96
N SER A 69 5.04 3.32 -15.18
CA SER A 69 4.91 4.62 -14.52
C SER A 69 4.77 4.43 -13.01
N PRO A 70 5.57 5.12 -12.18
CA PRO A 70 5.45 5.04 -10.72
C PRO A 70 4.22 5.77 -10.19
N VAL A 71 3.61 6.68 -10.97
CA VAL A 71 2.53 7.55 -10.50
C VAL A 71 1.29 6.78 -10.03
N PRO A 72 0.72 5.83 -10.81
CA PRO A 72 -0.44 5.05 -10.38
C PRO A 72 -0.17 4.24 -9.10
N ILE A 73 1.03 3.68 -8.98
CA ILE A 73 1.44 2.86 -7.84
C ILE A 73 1.59 3.72 -6.58
N CYS A 74 2.20 4.90 -6.70
CA CYS A 74 2.33 5.85 -5.58
C CYS A 74 0.97 6.36 -5.08
N ILE A 75 0.03 6.63 -5.98
CA ILE A 75 -1.34 7.03 -5.59
C ILE A 75 -2.06 5.86 -4.91
N GLY A 76 -1.91 4.64 -5.44
CA GLY A 76 -2.44 3.44 -4.80
C GLY A 76 -1.90 3.22 -3.39
N ILE A 77 -0.61 3.48 -3.16
CA ILE A 77 0.02 3.44 -1.83
C ILE A 77 -0.58 4.50 -0.93
N ALA A 78 -0.66 5.76 -1.37
CA ALA A 78 -1.20 6.84 -0.54
C ALA A 78 -2.64 6.57 -0.09
N LEU A 79 -3.48 6.09 -1.00
CA LEU A 79 -4.85 5.70 -0.70
C LEU A 79 -4.90 4.50 0.24
N ALA A 80 -4.15 3.43 -0.04
CA ALA A 80 -4.17 2.22 0.78
C ALA A 80 -3.55 2.43 2.16
N SER A 81 -2.48 3.21 2.27
CA SER A 81 -1.92 3.60 3.57
C SER A 81 -2.83 4.52 4.36
N SER A 82 -3.90 5.07 3.78
CA SER A 82 -4.92 5.85 4.49
C SER A 82 -6.03 4.97 5.07
N LEU A 83 -6.06 3.69 4.68
CA LEU A 83 -6.87 2.65 5.30
C LEU A 83 -6.10 2.15 6.54
N GLY A 84 -6.81 1.88 7.63
CA GLY A 84 -6.23 1.68 8.97
C GLY A 84 -7.31 1.27 9.96
N PHE A 85 -8.10 0.26 9.60
CA PHE A 85 -9.31 -0.13 10.33
C PHE A 85 -9.14 -1.41 11.19
N MET A 86 -8.02 -2.12 11.12
CA MET A 86 -7.79 -3.38 11.85
C MET A 86 -7.37 -3.17 13.31
N LEU A 87 -6.47 -2.23 13.60
CA LEU A 87 -5.85 -2.09 14.92
C LEU A 87 -6.23 -0.78 15.63
N PRO A 88 -6.33 -0.82 16.98
CA PRO A 88 -6.59 0.37 17.78
C PRO A 88 -5.41 1.36 17.78
N VAL A 89 -4.20 0.89 17.49
CA VAL A 89 -2.98 1.70 17.48
C VAL A 89 -2.90 2.61 16.23
N SER A 90 -3.55 2.21 15.14
CA SER A 90 -3.44 2.90 13.84
C SER A 90 -4.02 4.33 13.89
N THR A 91 -5.20 4.51 14.50
CA THR A 91 -5.89 5.82 14.52
C THR A 91 -6.57 6.16 15.86
N PRO A 92 -6.68 7.45 16.24
CA PRO A 92 -7.38 7.85 17.46
C PRO A 92 -8.84 7.40 17.57
N PRO A 93 -9.68 7.42 16.51
CA PRO A 93 -11.07 6.94 16.61
C PRO A 93 -11.16 5.45 16.97
N ASN A 94 -10.30 4.64 16.36
CA ASN A 94 -10.16 3.21 16.64
C ASN A 94 -9.76 2.96 18.10
N ALA A 95 -8.81 3.73 18.63
CA ALA A 95 -8.41 3.67 20.03
C ALA A 95 -9.55 4.06 21.00
N ILE A 96 -10.32 5.10 20.70
CA ILE A 96 -11.43 5.57 21.54
C ILE A 96 -12.50 4.48 21.68
N VAL A 97 -12.87 3.85 20.56
CA VAL A 97 -13.87 2.78 20.56
C VAL A 97 -13.37 1.54 21.33
N TYR A 98 -12.10 1.15 21.13
CA TYR A 98 -11.50 0.05 21.87
C TYR A 98 -11.42 0.32 23.38
N ALA A 99 -11.10 1.56 23.78
CA ALA A 99 -10.99 1.96 25.18
C ALA A 99 -12.32 1.88 25.96
N THR A 100 -13.46 1.76 25.28
CA THR A 100 -14.76 1.57 25.94
C THR A 100 -14.88 0.22 26.66
N GLY A 101 -14.03 -0.77 26.33
CA GLY A 101 -14.07 -2.11 26.89
C GLY A 101 -15.16 -3.03 26.31
N TYR A 102 -16.05 -2.51 25.45
CA TYR A 102 -17.13 -3.30 24.84
C TYR A 102 -16.71 -4.07 23.59
N ILE A 103 -15.62 -3.66 22.91
CA ILE A 103 -15.17 -4.26 21.66
C ILE A 103 -13.84 -4.98 21.87
N PRO A 104 -13.81 -6.33 21.80
CA PRO A 104 -12.56 -7.07 21.88
C PRO A 104 -11.73 -6.88 20.61
N ILE A 105 -10.40 -6.90 20.76
CA ILE A 105 -9.45 -6.66 19.65
C ILE A 105 -9.65 -7.60 18.46
N THR A 106 -10.05 -8.85 18.71
CA THR A 106 -10.31 -9.85 17.66
C THR A 106 -11.50 -9.50 16.78
N ARG A 107 -12.55 -8.88 17.34
CA ARG A 107 -13.73 -8.42 16.58
C ARG A 107 -13.40 -7.21 15.73
N MET A 108 -12.61 -6.30 16.29
CA MET A 108 -12.11 -5.13 15.58
C MET A 108 -11.23 -5.53 14.40
N LEU A 109 -10.26 -6.43 14.63
CA LEU A 109 -9.36 -6.93 13.59
C LEU A 109 -10.12 -7.61 12.46
N HIS A 110 -11.06 -8.52 12.77
CA HIS A 110 -11.85 -9.20 11.74
C HIS A 110 -12.69 -8.22 10.90
N SER A 111 -13.30 -7.22 11.52
CA SER A 111 -14.10 -6.22 10.81
C SER A 111 -13.22 -5.28 9.98
N GLY A 112 -12.08 -4.87 10.54
CA GLY A 112 -11.09 -4.03 9.87
C GLY A 112 -10.52 -4.68 8.63
N VAL A 113 -10.10 -5.95 8.71
CA VAL A 113 -9.56 -6.71 7.56
C VAL A 113 -10.53 -6.61 6.39
N ILE A 114 -11.81 -6.84 6.65
CA ILE A 114 -12.84 -6.82 5.61
C ILE A 114 -12.95 -5.43 4.99
N ILE A 115 -13.02 -4.38 5.81
CA ILE A 115 -13.14 -3.00 5.33
C ILE A 115 -11.90 -2.58 4.53
N ASP A 116 -10.69 -2.92 5.01
CA ASP A 116 -9.44 -2.58 4.35
C ASP A 116 -9.31 -3.27 2.98
N PHE A 117 -9.60 -4.58 2.91
CA PHE A 117 -9.58 -5.32 1.64
C PHE A 117 -10.65 -4.81 0.67
N VAL A 118 -11.86 -4.50 1.16
CA VAL A 118 -12.93 -3.90 0.34
C VAL A 118 -12.50 -2.52 -0.16
N GLY A 119 -11.88 -1.71 0.70
CA GLY A 119 -11.33 -0.40 0.33
C GLY A 119 -10.30 -0.49 -0.78
N ILE A 120 -9.34 -1.42 -0.66
CA ILE A 120 -8.35 -1.64 -1.72
C ILE A 120 -9.01 -2.13 -3.01
N ALA A 121 -9.87 -3.16 -2.93
CA ALA A 121 -10.44 -3.82 -4.09
C ALA A 121 -11.45 -2.95 -4.87
N PHE A 122 -12.29 -2.19 -4.16
CA PHE A 122 -13.40 -1.44 -4.77
C PHE A 122 -13.15 0.07 -4.85
N VAL A 123 -12.21 0.62 -4.08
CA VAL A 123 -11.89 2.06 -4.11
C VAL A 123 -10.51 2.27 -4.72
N THR A 124 -9.46 1.75 -4.09
CA THR A 124 -8.08 2.05 -4.51
C THR A 124 -7.78 1.54 -5.91
N ILE A 125 -8.02 0.26 -6.19
CA ILE A 125 -7.71 -0.33 -7.50
C ILE A 125 -8.52 0.33 -8.62
N PRO A 126 -9.85 0.45 -8.55
CA PRO A 126 -10.62 1.08 -9.63
C PRO A 126 -10.25 2.55 -9.83
N LEU A 127 -10.03 3.31 -8.76
CA LEU A 127 -9.63 4.72 -8.86
C LEU A 127 -8.27 4.85 -9.56
N VAL A 128 -7.29 4.01 -9.19
CA VAL A 128 -5.99 4.01 -9.85
C VAL A 128 -6.08 3.55 -11.31
N VAL A 129 -6.87 2.51 -11.60
CA VAL A 129 -6.94 1.91 -12.94
C VAL A 129 -7.77 2.71 -13.93
N TYR A 130 -8.81 3.42 -13.48
CA TYR A 130 -9.71 4.16 -14.37
C TYR A 130 -9.51 5.67 -14.30
N PHE A 131 -9.34 6.24 -13.11
CA PHE A 131 -9.26 7.68 -12.94
C PHE A 131 -7.82 8.19 -13.09
N VAL A 132 -6.85 7.55 -12.43
CA VAL A 132 -5.45 8.02 -12.47
C VAL A 132 -4.82 7.81 -13.84
N THR A 133 -4.99 6.63 -14.44
CA THR A 133 -4.53 6.34 -15.82
C THR A 133 -5.12 7.34 -16.82
N TRP A 134 -6.41 7.65 -16.71
CA TRP A 134 -7.08 8.64 -17.55
C TRP A 134 -6.48 10.05 -17.38
N VAL A 135 -6.26 10.49 -16.14
CA VAL A 135 -5.65 11.81 -15.86
C VAL A 135 -4.21 11.89 -16.35
N VAL A 136 -3.43 10.82 -16.20
CA VAL A 136 -2.00 10.81 -16.55
C VAL A 136 -1.78 10.53 -18.05
N GLY A 137 -2.79 10.03 -18.76
CA GLY A 137 -2.73 9.79 -20.20
C GLY A 137 -1.85 8.60 -20.59
N ILE A 138 -1.78 7.58 -19.73
CA ILE A 138 -1.01 6.34 -19.88
C ILE A 138 -1.92 5.13 -20.01
#